data_AF-A0A7J7LU58-F1
#
_entry.id   AF-A0A7J7LU58-F1
#
_cell.length_a   1.000
_cell.length_b   1.000
_cell.length_c   1.000
_cell.angle_alpha   90.00
_cell.angle_beta   90.00
_cell.angle_gamma   90.00
#
_symmetry.space_group_name_H-M   'P 1'
#
loop_
_entity.id
_entity.type
_entity.pdbx_description
1 polymer ?
#
loop_
_entity_poly.entity_id
_entity_poly.type
_entity_poly.pdbx_seq_one_letter_code
_entity_poly.pdbx_strand_id
1 'polypeptide(L)'
;MPTTAKDSERIVFFSNLTETVINTYIDGLGKGKGMFLMFIKQEIITPSGLVARPAMTSYYKSSHFKKISSSYTSPYETIMCLDSKQSMYCQLLCSLIRGDEVVYIGIAFASVFFRAIKFLEEHWQEMCYSIRTRNVSDWITDKSCQSAVMNIIRGPNSKLANLIELLFHVKSWKGVIKRLWPGAKYVYAILTGSMAQYISTVDFYYSGLPLVLTGYASSEC
;
A
#
# COMPACT_ATOMS: atom_id res chain seq x y z
N MET A 1 17.81 11.66 -12.69
CA MET A 1 18.38 10.83 -13.77
C MET A 1 17.54 11.07 -15.02
N PRO A 2 18.15 11.36 -16.17
CA PRO A 2 17.41 11.49 -17.42
C PRO A 2 16.81 10.14 -17.79
N THR A 3 15.60 10.14 -18.33
CA THR A 3 14.86 8.93 -18.70
C THR A 3 14.00 9.23 -19.93
N THR A 4 13.74 8.20 -20.74
CA THR A 4 12.93 8.31 -21.96
C THR A 4 11.62 7.53 -21.83
N ALA A 5 10.69 7.72 -22.77
CA ALA A 5 9.47 6.93 -22.83
C ALA A 5 9.76 5.42 -22.98
N LYS A 6 10.83 5.06 -23.71
CA LYS A 6 11.26 3.67 -23.88
C LYS A 6 11.71 3.02 -22.57
N ASP A 7 12.32 3.80 -21.67
CA ASP A 7 12.71 3.29 -20.35
C ASP A 7 11.47 3.02 -19.48
N SER A 8 10.41 3.82 -19.63
CA SER A 8 9.13 3.56 -18.96
C SER A 8 8.49 2.24 -19.44
N GLU A 9 8.61 1.90 -20.71
CA GLU A 9 8.15 0.59 -21.25
C GLU A 9 8.94 -0.58 -20.65
N ARG A 10 10.26 -0.41 -20.44
CA ARG A 10 11.11 -1.43 -19.79
C ARG A 10 10.71 -1.67 -18.34
N ILE A 11 10.39 -0.61 -17.59
CA ILE A 11 9.90 -0.72 -16.21
C ILE A 11 8.57 -1.50 -16.18
N VAL A 12 7.66 -1.22 -17.12
CA VAL A 12 6.40 -1.97 -17.24
C VAL A 12 6.65 -3.45 -17.55
N PHE A 13 7.55 -3.74 -18.49
CA PHE A 13 7.94 -5.10 -18.81
C PHE A 13 8.50 -5.83 -17.59
N PHE A 14 9.39 -5.18 -16.82
CA PHE A 14 9.96 -5.73 -15.60
C PHE A 14 8.89 -6.05 -14.54
N SER A 15 7.93 -5.14 -14.31
CA SER A 15 6.80 -5.37 -13.41
C SER A 15 5.97 -6.60 -13.82
N ASN A 16 5.65 -6.74 -15.10
CA ASN A 16 4.86 -7.87 -15.62
C ASN A 16 5.61 -9.21 -15.50
N LEU A 17 6.91 -9.21 -15.78
CA LEU A 17 7.75 -10.40 -15.62
C LEU A 17 7.76 -10.84 -14.16
N THR A 18 7.92 -9.88 -13.26
CA THR A 18 7.94 -10.12 -11.82
C THR A 18 6.66 -10.79 -11.32
N GLU A 19 5.50 -10.26 -11.71
CA GLU A 19 4.21 -10.88 -11.36
C GLU A 19 4.08 -12.30 -11.93
N THR A 20 4.52 -12.51 -13.17
CA THR A 20 4.49 -13.83 -13.83
C THR A 20 5.32 -14.85 -13.07
N VAL A 21 6.53 -14.49 -12.64
CA VAL A 21 7.41 -15.38 -11.86
C VAL A 21 6.79 -15.71 -10.51
N ILE A 22 6.24 -14.73 -9.78
CA ILE A 22 5.64 -15.01 -8.45
C ILE A 22 4.47 -16.00 -8.59
N ASN A 23 3.65 -15.85 -9.63
CA ASN A 23 2.51 -16.72 -9.90
C ASN A 23 2.90 -18.19 -10.17
N THR A 24 4.17 -18.50 -10.50
CA THR A 24 4.62 -19.90 -10.60
C THR A 24 4.91 -20.56 -9.26
N TYR A 25 5.10 -19.77 -8.19
CA TYR A 25 5.43 -20.27 -6.85
C TYR A 25 4.29 -20.11 -5.85
N ILE A 26 3.38 -19.17 -6.07
CA ILE A 26 2.29 -18.85 -5.13
C ILE A 26 0.96 -18.82 -5.89
N ASP A 27 0.14 -19.84 -5.68
CA ASP A 27 -1.15 -19.96 -6.34
C ASP A 27 -2.16 -18.92 -5.85
N GLY A 28 -3.09 -18.55 -6.74
CA GLY A 28 -4.30 -17.80 -6.40
C GLY A 28 -4.08 -16.34 -6.00
N LEU A 29 -3.01 -15.70 -6.48
CA LEU A 29 -2.81 -14.25 -6.34
C LEU A 29 -3.77 -13.44 -7.23
N GLY A 30 -4.13 -13.96 -8.41
CA GLY A 30 -5.12 -13.32 -9.29
C GLY A 30 -6.57 -13.34 -8.78
N LYS A 31 -6.84 -13.96 -7.62
CA LYS A 31 -8.18 -14.05 -7.00
C LYS A 31 -8.44 -12.99 -5.94
N GLY A 32 -7.48 -12.10 -5.69
CA GLY A 32 -7.60 -11.06 -4.67
C GLY A 32 -6.77 -9.84 -5.02
N LYS A 33 -6.37 -9.10 -3.98
CA LYS A 33 -5.75 -7.78 -4.08
C LYS A 33 -4.47 -7.68 -3.29
N GLY A 34 -3.58 -6.82 -3.79
CA GLY A 34 -2.41 -6.39 -3.03
C GLY A 34 -2.79 -5.28 -2.05
N MET A 35 -2.46 -5.45 -0.77
CA MET A 35 -2.36 -4.31 0.13
C MET A 35 -0.95 -3.74 -0.01
N PHE A 36 -0.80 -2.59 -0.65
CA PHE A 36 0.52 -1.98 -0.84
C PHE A 36 0.41 -0.47 -0.57
N LEU A 37 1.23 0.02 0.36
CA LEU A 37 1.27 1.45 0.68
C LEU A 37 2.17 2.19 -0.31
N MET A 38 1.55 3.02 -1.14
CA MET A 38 2.20 3.70 -2.27
C MET A 38 2.06 5.19 -2.12
N PHE A 39 3.17 5.93 -2.15
CA PHE A 39 3.18 7.37 -1.93
C PHE A 39 3.86 8.08 -3.09
N ILE A 40 3.17 9.06 -3.67
CA ILE A 40 3.82 10.01 -4.55
C ILE A 40 4.60 11.06 -3.74
N LYS A 41 5.49 11.77 -4.44
CA LYS A 41 6.20 12.94 -3.92
C LYS A 41 5.98 14.12 -4.84
N GLN A 42 6.19 15.32 -4.30
CA GLN A 42 6.13 16.56 -5.07
C GLN A 42 7.10 16.49 -6.25
N GLU A 43 6.66 17.03 -7.38
CA GLU A 43 7.47 17.18 -8.59
C GLU A 43 7.83 18.64 -8.80
N ILE A 44 8.95 18.87 -9.47
CA ILE A 44 9.42 20.21 -9.83
C ILE A 44 9.54 20.31 -11.34
N ILE A 45 9.40 21.53 -11.87
CA ILE A 45 9.64 21.83 -13.28
C ILE A 45 11.00 22.53 -13.35
N THR A 46 11.91 21.98 -14.15
CA THR A 46 13.23 22.58 -14.39
C THR A 46 13.10 23.86 -15.23
N PRO A 47 14.10 24.76 -15.23
CA PRO A 47 14.07 25.97 -16.07
C PRO A 47 13.86 25.69 -17.57
N SER A 48 14.23 24.50 -18.04
CA SER A 48 14.03 24.04 -19.42
C SER A 48 12.63 23.50 -19.72
N GLY A 49 11.73 23.48 -18.74
CA GLY A 49 10.37 22.93 -18.87
C GLY A 49 10.27 21.41 -18.61
N LEU A 50 11.38 20.72 -18.37
CA LEU A 50 11.36 19.29 -18.04
C LEU A 50 10.88 19.03 -16.62
N VAL A 51 10.08 17.98 -16.42
CA VAL A 51 9.61 17.54 -15.09
C VAL A 51 10.68 16.69 -14.40
N ALA A 52 11.04 17.04 -13.17
CA ALA A 52 11.89 16.24 -12.31
C ALA A 52 11.08 15.72 -11.10
N ARG A 53 11.08 14.40 -10.92
CA ARG A 53 10.35 13.71 -9.85
C ARG A 53 10.99 12.34 -9.56
N PRO A 54 10.72 11.73 -8.40
CA PRO A 54 11.17 10.37 -8.13
C PRO A 54 10.63 9.35 -9.14
N ALA A 55 11.43 8.33 -9.46
CA ALA A 55 11.07 7.29 -10.41
C ALA A 55 9.73 6.60 -10.06
N MET A 56 9.53 6.26 -8.78
CA MET A 56 8.27 5.68 -8.30
C MET A 56 7.07 6.60 -8.49
N THR A 57 7.21 7.92 -8.24
CA THR A 57 6.14 8.89 -8.53
C THR A 57 5.82 8.90 -10.02
N SER A 58 6.85 8.82 -10.87
CA SER A 58 6.65 8.74 -12.32
C SER A 58 5.90 7.48 -12.74
N TYR A 59 6.27 6.34 -12.16
CA TYR A 59 5.59 5.06 -12.40
C TYR A 59 4.14 5.10 -11.95
N TYR A 60 3.85 5.57 -10.73
CA TYR A 60 2.47 5.65 -10.23
C TYR A 60 1.60 6.61 -11.06
N LYS A 61 2.16 7.67 -11.64
CA LYS A 61 1.44 8.58 -12.54
C LYS A 61 1.29 8.05 -13.97
N SER A 62 1.90 6.90 -14.30
CA SER A 62 1.84 6.33 -15.65
C SER A 62 0.45 5.80 -15.99
N SER A 63 0.11 5.80 -17.28
CA SER A 63 -1.14 5.21 -17.78
C SER A 63 -1.22 3.70 -17.50
N HIS A 64 -0.08 3.01 -17.50
CA HIS A 64 0.00 1.60 -17.14
C HIS A 64 -0.40 1.37 -15.68
N PHE A 65 0.24 2.07 -14.74
CA PHE A 65 -0.09 1.92 -13.32
C PHE A 65 -1.55 2.27 -13.03
N LYS A 66 -2.07 3.33 -13.66
CA LYS A 66 -3.49 3.70 -13.51
C LYS A 66 -4.42 2.54 -13.89
N LYS A 67 -4.14 1.78 -14.96
CA LYS A 67 -4.94 0.62 -15.38
C LYS A 67 -4.89 -0.52 -14.35
N ILE A 68 -3.70 -0.83 -13.83
CA ILE A 68 -3.51 -1.94 -12.87
C ILE A 68 -3.81 -1.54 -11.41
N SER A 69 -4.04 -0.26 -11.13
CA SER A 69 -4.31 0.25 -9.79
C SER A 69 -5.50 -0.44 -9.11
N SER A 70 -6.47 -0.91 -9.91
CA SER A 70 -7.62 -1.67 -9.44
C SER A 70 -7.25 -3.03 -8.83
N SER A 71 -6.06 -3.57 -9.05
CA SER A 71 -5.55 -4.80 -8.43
C SER A 71 -5.12 -4.60 -6.96
N TYR A 72 -5.09 -3.36 -6.47
CA TYR A 72 -4.74 -3.04 -5.09
C TYR A 72 -5.96 -2.70 -4.24
N THR A 73 -5.80 -2.73 -2.92
CA THR A 73 -6.83 -2.24 -1.99
C THR A 73 -7.00 -0.74 -2.05
N SER A 74 -5.88 -0.02 -2.24
CA SER A 74 -5.79 1.44 -2.32
C SER A 74 -6.33 1.97 -3.65
N PRO A 75 -7.37 2.82 -3.66
CA PRO A 75 -7.81 3.51 -4.87
C PRO A 75 -6.71 4.42 -5.43
N TYR A 76 -6.68 4.59 -6.75
CA TYR A 76 -5.67 5.40 -7.45
C TYR A 76 -5.58 6.83 -6.89
N GLU A 77 -6.72 7.44 -6.59
CA GLU A 77 -6.83 8.80 -6.05
C GLU A 77 -6.12 8.93 -4.71
N THR A 78 -6.21 7.91 -3.84
CA THR A 78 -5.56 7.91 -2.52
C THR A 78 -4.03 7.82 -2.64
N ILE A 79 -3.52 7.15 -3.67
CA ILE A 79 -2.09 7.04 -3.99
C ILE A 79 -1.58 8.36 -4.58
N MET A 80 -2.42 9.05 -5.37
CA MET A 80 -2.12 10.35 -5.99
C MET A 80 -2.25 11.54 -5.03
N CYS A 81 -2.65 11.32 -3.78
CA CYS A 81 -2.73 12.37 -2.79
C CYS A 81 -1.33 12.84 -2.37
N LEU A 82 -1.05 14.14 -2.53
CA LEU A 82 0.24 14.74 -2.17
C LEU A 82 0.43 14.85 -0.65
N ASP A 83 -0.65 14.99 0.12
CA ASP A 83 -0.60 14.94 1.57
C ASP A 83 -0.39 13.49 2.01
N SER A 84 0.84 13.18 2.42
CA SER A 84 1.19 11.82 2.82
C SER A 84 0.40 11.30 4.03
N LYS A 85 -0.08 12.20 4.91
CA LYS A 85 -0.87 11.81 6.08
C LYS A 85 -2.27 11.37 5.65
N GLN A 86 -2.91 12.14 4.78
CA GLN A 86 -4.22 11.79 4.22
C GLN A 86 -4.13 10.54 3.35
N SER A 87 -3.09 10.47 2.49
CA SER A 87 -2.82 9.29 1.67
C SER A 87 -2.66 8.02 2.53
N MET A 88 -1.86 8.08 3.61
CA MET A 88 -1.67 6.97 4.54
C MET A 88 -2.98 6.52 5.16
N TYR A 89 -3.76 7.46 5.70
CA TYR A 89 -5.04 7.16 6.33
C TYR A 89 -6.02 6.50 5.36
N CYS A 90 -6.22 7.10 4.18
CA CYS A 90 -7.16 6.59 3.19
C CYS A 90 -6.76 5.21 2.66
N GLN A 91 -5.47 4.98 2.38
CA GLN A 91 -4.99 3.68 1.92
C GLN A 91 -5.16 2.59 2.98
N LEU A 92 -4.81 2.88 4.23
CA LEU A 92 -4.98 1.96 5.35
C LEU A 92 -6.47 1.66 5.59
N LEU A 93 -7.33 2.68 5.62
CA LEU A 93 -8.77 2.52 5.76
C LEU A 93 -9.35 1.64 4.65
N CYS A 94 -9.02 1.89 3.39
CA CYS A 94 -9.44 1.04 2.27
C CYS A 94 -8.93 -0.40 2.40
N SER A 95 -7.70 -0.60 2.89
CA SER A 95 -7.14 -1.94 3.12
C SER A 95 -7.81 -2.70 4.25
N LEU A 96 -8.30 -2.01 5.28
CA LEU A 96 -9.06 -2.61 6.37
C LEU A 96 -10.47 -3.00 5.91
N ILE A 97 -11.12 -2.16 5.10
CA ILE A 97 -12.45 -2.42 4.55
C ILE A 97 -12.45 -3.64 3.62
N ARG A 98 -11.38 -3.79 2.84
CA ARG A 98 -11.20 -4.85 1.84
C ARG A 98 -10.31 -5.97 2.34
N GLY A 99 -10.22 -6.15 3.66
CA GLY A 99 -9.22 -7.01 4.27
C GLY A 99 -9.32 -8.49 3.87
N ASP A 100 -10.53 -8.94 3.52
CA ASP A 100 -10.84 -10.28 3.02
C ASP A 100 -10.36 -10.53 1.59
N GLU A 101 -10.22 -9.47 0.78
CA GLU A 101 -9.70 -9.54 -0.58
C GLU A 101 -8.16 -9.62 -0.61
N VAL A 102 -7.45 -9.37 0.50
CA VAL A 102 -6.00 -9.24 0.51
C VAL A 102 -5.29 -10.59 0.40
N VAL A 103 -4.46 -10.74 -0.63
CA VAL A 103 -3.69 -11.97 -0.90
C VAL A 103 -2.18 -11.78 -0.80
N TYR A 104 -1.69 -10.55 -0.78
CA TYR A 104 -0.31 -10.23 -0.44
C TYR A 104 -0.20 -8.81 0.11
N ILE A 105 0.90 -8.55 0.82
CA ILE A 105 1.15 -7.26 1.46
C ILE A 105 2.48 -6.71 0.97
N GLY A 106 2.50 -5.44 0.61
CA GLY A 106 3.63 -4.75 0.02
C GLY A 106 4.23 -3.70 0.93
N ILE A 107 5.50 -3.88 1.23
CA ILE A 107 6.34 -3.01 2.05
C ILE A 107 7.54 -2.61 1.19
N ALA A 108 7.43 -1.50 0.45
CA ALA A 108 8.56 -1.03 -0.36
C ALA A 108 9.82 -0.80 0.49
N PHE A 109 9.67 -0.23 1.69
CA PHE A 109 10.77 -0.03 2.64
C PHE A 109 10.29 -0.30 4.07
N ALA A 110 11.13 -0.92 4.90
CA ALA A 110 10.81 -1.20 6.29
C ALA A 110 10.43 0.09 7.07
N SER A 111 11.06 1.22 6.75
CA SER A 111 10.74 2.52 7.34
C SER A 111 9.29 2.96 7.08
N VAL A 112 8.74 2.68 5.89
CA VAL A 112 7.35 2.98 5.56
C VAL A 112 6.42 2.06 6.34
N PHE A 113 6.78 0.80 6.48
CA PHE A 113 6.01 -0.17 7.26
C PHE A 113 5.91 0.21 8.73
N PHE A 114 7.03 0.54 9.39
CA PHE A 114 6.97 0.97 10.80
C PHE A 114 6.17 2.25 10.98
N ARG A 115 6.25 3.18 10.04
CA ARG A 115 5.38 4.37 10.04
C ARG A 115 3.91 3.99 9.91
N ALA A 116 3.56 3.04 9.05
CA ALA A 116 2.19 2.58 8.88
C ALA A 116 1.66 1.85 10.12
N ILE A 117 2.47 0.99 10.76
CA ILE A 117 2.12 0.34 12.03
C ILE A 117 1.84 1.39 13.10
N LYS A 118 2.76 2.33 13.31
CA LYS A 118 2.58 3.41 14.28
C LYS A 118 1.34 4.26 13.95
N PHE A 119 1.10 4.52 12.67
CA PHE A 119 -0.08 5.24 12.23
C PHE A 119 -1.38 4.49 12.56
N LEU A 120 -1.40 3.17 12.38
CA LEU A 120 -2.53 2.33 12.81
C LEU A 120 -2.71 2.39 14.33
N GLU A 121 -1.63 2.30 15.12
CA GLU A 121 -1.69 2.42 16.58
C GLU A 121 -2.33 3.73 17.04
N GLU A 122 -2.05 4.84 16.34
CA GLU A 122 -2.55 6.18 16.67
C GLU A 122 -3.97 6.47 16.15
N HIS A 123 -4.38 5.83 15.05
CA HIS A 123 -5.61 6.21 14.32
C HIS A 123 -6.66 5.09 14.20
N TRP A 124 -6.45 3.89 14.75
CA TRP A 124 -7.40 2.78 14.55
C TRP A 124 -8.80 3.08 15.07
N GLN A 125 -8.96 3.77 16.22
CA GLN A 125 -10.29 4.11 16.74
C GLN A 125 -11.07 4.97 15.75
N GLU A 126 -10.38 5.92 15.15
CA GLU A 126 -10.92 6.84 14.16
C GLU A 126 -11.30 6.09 12.87
N MET A 127 -10.44 5.19 12.39
CA MET A 127 -10.75 4.33 11.24
C MET A 127 -11.98 3.44 11.52
N CYS A 128 -12.08 2.85 12.70
CA CYS A 128 -13.24 2.05 13.09
C CYS A 128 -14.53 2.89 13.17
N TYR A 129 -14.44 4.11 13.70
CA TYR A 129 -15.55 5.07 13.67
C TYR A 129 -15.99 5.39 12.24
N SER A 130 -15.04 5.61 11.33
CA SER A 130 -15.32 5.90 9.93
C SER A 130 -16.01 4.74 9.21
N ILE A 131 -15.56 3.50 9.44
CA ILE A 131 -16.21 2.28 8.94
C ILE A 131 -17.64 2.15 9.50
N ARG A 132 -17.80 2.42 10.80
CA ARG A 132 -19.08 2.27 11.50
C ARG A 132 -20.13 3.26 11.03
N THR A 133 -19.75 4.52 10.77
CA THR A 133 -20.69 5.60 10.45
C THR A 133 -20.79 5.90 8.96
N ARG A 134 -19.91 5.31 8.13
CA ARG A 134 -19.72 5.72 6.73
C ARG A 134 -19.43 7.22 6.66
N ASN A 135 -18.45 7.67 7.44
CA ASN A 135 -17.98 9.04 7.39
C ASN A 135 -16.46 9.06 7.46
N VAL A 136 -15.81 9.74 6.53
CA VAL A 136 -14.36 9.92 6.58
C VAL A 136 -14.04 11.07 7.52
N SER A 137 -12.93 10.98 8.24
CA SER A 137 -12.50 12.04 9.17
C SER A 137 -12.42 13.43 8.54
N ASP A 138 -12.81 14.44 9.32
CA ASP A 138 -12.90 15.84 8.86
C ASP A 138 -11.54 16.43 8.42
N TRP A 139 -10.43 15.90 8.93
CA TRP A 139 -9.09 16.34 8.55
C TRP A 139 -8.62 15.79 7.20
N ILE A 140 -9.37 14.85 6.60
CA ILE A 140 -9.15 14.43 5.21
C ILE A 140 -9.78 15.50 4.32
N THR A 141 -9.00 16.51 3.92
CA THR A 141 -9.48 17.65 3.13
C THR A 141 -9.43 17.40 1.62
N ASP A 142 -8.63 16.45 1.14
CA ASP A 142 -8.51 16.11 -0.27
C ASP A 142 -9.81 15.45 -0.78
N LYS A 143 -10.48 16.14 -1.70
CA LYS A 143 -11.79 15.70 -2.23
C LYS A 143 -11.71 14.39 -3.00
N SER A 144 -10.60 14.12 -3.68
CA SER A 144 -10.43 12.88 -4.43
C SER A 144 -10.29 11.70 -3.48
N CYS A 145 -9.53 11.85 -2.39
CA CYS A 145 -9.45 10.90 -1.29
C CYS A 145 -10.81 10.65 -0.65
N GLN A 146 -11.54 11.71 -0.28
CA GLN A 146 -12.88 11.60 0.30
C GLN A 146 -13.81 10.78 -0.61
N SER A 147 -13.94 11.16 -1.88
CA SER A 147 -14.78 10.46 -2.84
C SER A 147 -14.36 9.01 -3.06
N ALA A 148 -13.06 8.74 -3.20
CA ALA A 148 -12.55 7.40 -3.42
C ALA A 148 -12.83 6.46 -2.23
N VAL A 149 -12.59 6.92 -0.99
CA VAL A 149 -12.90 6.14 0.21
C VAL A 149 -14.40 5.91 0.35
N MET A 150 -15.23 6.93 0.09
CA MET A 150 -16.69 6.82 0.18
C MET A 150 -17.29 5.86 -0.86
N ASN A 151 -16.62 5.69 -2.02
CA ASN A 151 -16.98 4.67 -3.01
C ASN A 151 -16.65 3.24 -2.55
N ILE A 152 -15.64 3.08 -1.70
CA ILE A 152 -15.27 1.78 -1.11
C ILE A 152 -16.19 1.43 0.07
N ILE A 153 -16.55 2.41 0.93
CA ILE A 153 -17.50 2.21 2.02
C ILE A 153 -18.92 2.14 1.45
N ARG A 154 -19.37 0.95 1.07
CA ARG A 154 -20.72 0.70 0.50
C ARG A 154 -21.86 1.07 1.46
N GLY A 155 -21.61 0.99 2.76
CA GLY A 155 -22.58 1.26 3.83
C GLY A 155 -21.92 1.31 5.21
N PRO A 156 -22.60 1.85 6.22
CA PRO A 156 -22.20 1.69 7.62
C PRO A 156 -21.97 0.22 7.97
N ASN A 157 -20.83 -0.11 8.57
CA ASN A 157 -20.47 -1.51 8.87
C ASN A 157 -19.94 -1.69 10.30
N SER A 158 -20.85 -1.67 11.28
CA SER A 158 -20.52 -1.87 12.70
C SER A 158 -19.88 -3.24 12.97
N LYS A 159 -20.24 -4.28 12.21
CA LYS A 159 -19.69 -5.63 12.41
C LYS A 159 -18.19 -5.66 12.09
N LEU A 160 -17.80 -5.09 10.95
CA LEU A 160 -16.40 -5.00 10.57
C LEU A 160 -15.61 -4.09 11.52
N ALA A 161 -16.18 -2.93 11.87
CA ALA A 161 -15.55 -2.03 12.84
C ALA A 161 -15.27 -2.76 14.17
N ASN A 162 -16.26 -3.43 14.76
CA ASN A 162 -16.08 -4.17 16.02
C ASN A 162 -15.02 -5.28 15.90
N LEU A 163 -14.98 -6.01 14.77
CA LEU A 163 -13.97 -7.04 14.53
C LEU A 163 -12.56 -6.43 14.53
N ILE A 164 -12.37 -5.31 13.83
CA ILE A 164 -11.08 -4.62 13.74
C ILE A 164 -10.68 -4.04 15.12
N GLU A 165 -11.62 -3.45 15.86
CA GLU A 165 -11.36 -2.95 17.22
C GLU A 165 -10.86 -4.05 18.15
N LEU A 166 -11.47 -5.25 18.10
CA LEU A 166 -11.02 -6.40 18.88
C LEU A 166 -9.58 -6.81 18.53
N LEU A 167 -9.17 -6.68 17.25
CA LEU A 167 -7.81 -6.99 16.82
C LEU A 167 -6.77 -5.99 17.34
N PHE A 168 -7.15 -4.71 17.50
CA PHE A 168 -6.27 -3.65 17.99
C PHE A 168 -6.22 -3.54 19.52
N HIS A 169 -7.25 -3.99 20.24
CA HIS A 169 -7.26 -4.02 21.70
C HIS A 169 -6.31 -5.07 22.32
N VAL A 170 -5.72 -5.96 21.53
CA VAL A 170 -4.77 -6.97 22.01
C VAL A 170 -3.46 -6.30 22.45
N LYS A 171 -2.95 -6.66 23.64
CA LYS A 171 -1.71 -6.10 24.20
C LYS A 171 -0.47 -6.29 23.32
N SER A 172 -0.48 -7.25 22.40
CA SER A 172 0.65 -7.56 21.52
C SER A 172 0.28 -7.44 20.06
N TRP A 173 1.05 -6.61 19.35
CA TRP A 173 0.98 -6.45 17.90
C TRP A 173 1.76 -7.54 17.14
N LYS A 174 2.29 -8.55 17.85
CA LYS A 174 2.93 -9.71 17.21
C LYS A 174 1.93 -10.39 16.28
N GLY A 175 2.23 -10.50 14.99
CA GLY A 175 1.35 -11.14 14.01
C GLY A 175 0.11 -10.34 13.62
N VAL A 176 0.07 -9.04 13.94
CA VAL A 176 -1.08 -8.17 13.64
C VAL A 176 -1.43 -8.16 12.15
N ILE A 177 -0.42 -8.25 11.28
CA ILE A 177 -0.59 -8.23 9.83
C ILE A 177 -1.41 -9.44 9.37
N LYS A 178 -1.06 -10.64 9.84
CA LYS A 178 -1.79 -11.87 9.54
C LYS A 178 -3.19 -11.87 10.14
N ARG A 179 -3.42 -11.15 11.23
CA ARG A 179 -4.77 -11.01 11.82
C ARG A 179 -5.67 -10.05 11.05
N LEU A 180 -5.13 -8.90 10.61
CA LEU A 180 -5.86 -7.91 9.84
C LEU A 180 -6.16 -8.40 8.42
N TRP A 181 -5.20 -9.12 7.82
CA TRP A 181 -5.26 -9.62 6.45
C TRP A 181 -4.98 -11.14 6.43
N PRO A 182 -5.93 -11.97 6.89
CA PRO A 182 -5.73 -13.40 7.05
C PRO A 182 -5.53 -14.16 5.72
N GLY A 183 -5.98 -13.58 4.59
CA GLY A 183 -5.78 -14.13 3.26
C GLY A 183 -4.39 -13.91 2.67
N ALA A 184 -3.54 -13.11 3.33
CA ALA A 184 -2.20 -12.78 2.82
C ALA A 184 -1.31 -14.02 2.77
N LYS A 185 -0.73 -14.29 1.60
CA LYS A 185 0.11 -15.46 1.32
C LYS A 185 1.60 -15.18 1.48
N TYR A 186 2.00 -13.93 1.22
CA TYR A 186 3.37 -13.49 1.36
C TYR A 186 3.44 -11.98 1.63
N VAL A 187 4.63 -11.53 2.03
CA VAL A 187 4.96 -10.12 2.20
C VAL A 187 6.03 -9.76 1.18
N TYR A 188 5.69 -8.88 0.24
CA TYR A 188 6.67 -8.21 -0.60
C TYR A 188 7.45 -7.21 0.25
N ALA A 189 8.76 -7.36 0.38
CA ALA A 189 9.57 -6.40 1.11
C ALA A 189 11.01 -6.29 0.59
N ILE A 190 11.51 -5.05 0.48
CA ILE A 190 12.94 -4.80 0.27
C ILE A 190 13.66 -4.92 1.62
N LEU A 191 14.20 -6.10 1.90
CA LEU A 191 14.91 -6.43 3.14
C LEU A 191 16.37 -6.87 2.90
N THR A 192 16.92 -6.51 1.74
CA THR A 192 18.35 -6.71 1.43
C THR A 192 19.15 -5.44 1.71
N GLY A 193 20.49 -5.54 1.68
CA GLY A 193 21.38 -4.41 1.94
C GLY A 193 21.16 -3.79 3.32
N SER A 194 21.08 -2.46 3.40
CA SER A 194 20.86 -1.73 4.65
C SER A 194 19.49 -1.99 5.31
N MET A 195 18.54 -2.60 4.59
CA MET A 195 17.23 -2.97 5.14
C MET A 195 17.24 -4.32 5.87
N ALA A 196 18.31 -5.12 5.74
CA ALA A 196 18.41 -6.45 6.37
C ALA A 196 18.33 -6.40 7.91
N GLN A 197 18.76 -5.29 8.51
CA GLN A 197 18.64 -5.06 9.97
C GLN A 197 17.20 -5.11 10.48
N TYR A 198 16.20 -4.92 9.60
CA TYR A 198 14.79 -4.90 9.98
C TYR A 198 14.10 -6.26 9.87
N ILE A 199 14.76 -7.31 9.37
CA ILE A 199 14.13 -8.62 9.14
C ILE A 199 13.45 -9.15 10.42
N SER A 200 14.17 -9.20 11.54
CA SER A 200 13.64 -9.70 12.82
C SER A 200 12.48 -8.86 13.34
N THR A 201 12.56 -7.54 13.18
CA THR A 201 11.51 -6.62 13.63
C THR A 201 10.26 -6.74 12.76
N VAL A 202 10.41 -6.93 11.45
CA VAL A 202 9.27 -7.14 10.55
C VAL A 202 8.64 -8.50 10.85
N ASP A 203 9.43 -9.54 11.17
CA ASP A 203 8.94 -10.90 11.52
C ASP A 203 7.98 -10.92 12.69
N PHE A 204 8.27 -10.08 13.69
CA PHE A 204 7.34 -9.85 14.80
C PHE A 204 5.92 -9.55 14.31
N TYR A 205 5.75 -8.74 13.26
CA TYR A 205 4.44 -8.31 12.78
C TYR A 205 3.79 -9.24 11.75
N TYR A 206 4.57 -9.88 10.86
CA TYR A 206 4.02 -10.78 9.83
C TYR A 206 3.92 -12.25 10.25
N SER A 207 4.58 -12.65 11.36
CA SER A 207 4.48 -13.99 11.95
C SER A 207 4.72 -15.13 10.97
N GLY A 208 5.90 -15.14 10.34
CA GLY A 208 6.36 -16.25 9.51
C GLY A 208 5.75 -16.37 8.12
N LEU A 209 4.99 -15.37 7.64
CA LEU A 209 4.70 -15.23 6.21
C LEU A 209 6.00 -15.14 5.40
N PRO A 210 6.09 -15.81 4.23
CA PRO A 210 7.24 -15.71 3.35
C PRO A 210 7.55 -14.26 2.97
N LEU A 211 8.81 -13.85 3.14
CA LEU A 211 9.33 -12.58 2.64
C LEU A 211 9.80 -12.77 1.19
N VAL A 212 9.23 -12.01 0.27
CA VAL A 212 9.57 -12.09 -1.15
C VAL A 212 10.15 -10.76 -1.61
N LEU A 213 11.40 -10.79 -2.07
CA LEU A 213 11.99 -9.69 -2.82
C LEU A 213 11.79 -9.96 -4.30
N THR A 214 11.09 -9.06 -4.99
CA THR A 214 10.65 -9.31 -6.37
C THR A 214 11.48 -8.55 -7.40
N GLY A 215 12.39 -7.68 -6.96
CA GLY A 215 13.26 -6.95 -7.89
C GLY A 215 14.30 -6.08 -7.20
N TYR A 216 15.30 -5.68 -7.98
CA TYR A 216 16.25 -4.62 -7.66
C TYR A 216 16.20 -3.59 -8.79
N ALA A 217 16.04 -2.32 -8.43
CA ALA A 217 15.87 -1.23 -9.37
C ALA A 217 16.44 0.07 -8.79
N SER A 218 16.72 1.02 -9.66
CA SER A 218 17.18 2.35 -9.28
C SER A 218 16.49 3.44 -10.10
N SER A 219 16.88 4.70 -9.91
CA SER A 219 16.27 5.79 -10.69
C SER A 219 16.88 5.89 -12.10
N GLU A 220 18.05 5.32 -12.30
CA GLU A 220 18.76 5.29 -13.58
C GLU A 220 18.46 4.04 -14.43
N CYS A 221 17.95 2.94 -13.85
CA CYS A 221 17.65 1.69 -14.56
C CYS A 221 16.55 0.86 -13.86
#